data_AF-A0A8J3MND2-F1
#
_entry.id   AF-A0A8J3MND2-F1
#
_cell.length_a   1.000
_cell.length_b   1.000
_cell.length_c   1.000
_cell.angle_alpha   90.00
_cell.angle_beta   90.00
_cell.angle_gamma   90.00
#
_symmetry.space_group_name_H-M   'P 1'
#
loop_
_entity.id
_entity.type
_entity.pdbx_description
1 polymer ?
#
loop_
_entity_poly.entity_id
_entity_poly.type
_entity_poly.pdbx_seq_one_letter_code
_entity_poly.pdbx_strand_id
1 'polypeptide(L)'
;MTESTNSYNDNSLEARLHEYQKCHIRAGEHCVTCGDEALPAHVLWVDQEAGLALVQVEDEQEEVDITLLDALTPGDIILVHGGVGMTRYEEVRDE
;
A
#
# COMPACT_ATOMS: atom_id res chain seq x y z
N MET A 1 -51.83 -9.13 -18.92
CA MET A 1 -51.05 -8.02 -18.34
C MET A 1 -49.89 -8.67 -17.62
N THR A 2 -48.73 -8.72 -18.27
CA THR A 2 -47.57 -9.50 -17.85
C THR A 2 -46.73 -8.70 -16.87
N GLU A 3 -46.52 -9.24 -15.68
CA GLU A 3 -45.57 -8.74 -14.70
C GLU A 3 -44.16 -9.02 -15.22
N SER A 4 -43.44 -7.96 -15.61
CA SER A 4 -42.05 -8.04 -16.00
C SER A 4 -41.18 -8.08 -14.74
N THR A 5 -40.67 -9.26 -14.42
CA THR A 5 -39.53 -9.46 -13.53
C THR A 5 -38.29 -8.79 -14.11
N ASN A 6 -37.79 -7.72 -13.49
CA ASN A 6 -36.44 -7.23 -13.79
C ASN A 6 -35.47 -7.75 -12.71
N SER A 7 -34.80 -8.84 -13.05
CA SER A 7 -33.65 -9.39 -12.35
C SER A 7 -32.49 -8.40 -12.47
N TYR A 8 -32.33 -7.53 -11.47
CA TYR A 8 -31.08 -6.79 -11.32
C TYR A 8 -30.00 -7.78 -10.90
N ASN A 9 -29.22 -8.23 -11.89
CA ASN A 9 -28.09 -9.11 -11.71
C ASN A 9 -27.10 -8.49 -10.70
N ASP A 10 -26.95 -9.21 -9.60
CA ASP A 10 -26.05 -9.05 -8.48
C ASP A 10 -24.61 -9.43 -8.88
N ASN A 11 -23.88 -8.53 -9.57
CA ASN A 11 -22.47 -8.79 -9.89
C ASN A 11 -21.65 -7.53 -10.28
N SER A 12 -21.60 -6.48 -9.45
CA SER A 12 -20.72 -5.33 -9.76
C SER A 12 -20.36 -4.40 -8.59
N LEU A 13 -20.20 -4.91 -7.37
CA LEU A 13 -19.57 -4.13 -6.29
C LEU A 13 -18.23 -4.74 -5.89
N GLU A 14 -18.12 -6.06 -5.76
CA GLU A 14 -16.86 -6.71 -5.38
C GLU A 14 -15.76 -6.55 -6.46
N ALA A 15 -16.10 -6.64 -7.75
CA ALA A 15 -15.12 -6.43 -8.83
C ALA A 15 -14.59 -4.99 -8.90
N ARG A 16 -15.43 -4.00 -8.55
CA ARG A 16 -15.05 -2.58 -8.55
C ARG A 16 -14.27 -2.18 -7.30
N LEU A 17 -14.49 -2.89 -6.18
CA LEU A 17 -13.71 -2.72 -4.96
C LEU A 17 -12.28 -3.24 -5.16
N HIS A 18 -12.09 -4.34 -5.90
CA HIS A 18 -10.76 -4.85 -6.20
C HIS A 18 -9.91 -3.91 -7.07
N GLU A 19 -10.53 -3.15 -7.97
CA GLU A 19 -9.83 -2.19 -8.82
C GLU A 19 -9.52 -0.86 -8.10
N TYR A 20 -10.27 -0.54 -7.03
CA TYR A 20 -10.00 0.59 -6.15
C TYR A 20 -8.99 0.28 -5.03
N GLN A 21 -8.63 -0.99 -4.84
CA GLN A 21 -7.84 -1.47 -3.70
C GLN A 21 -6.43 -1.96 -4.10
N LYS A 22 -5.90 -1.45 -5.21
CA LYS A 22 -4.47 -1.45 -5.45
C LYS A 22 -4.03 -0.01 -5.68
N CYS A 23 -3.33 0.57 -4.71
CA CYS A 23 -2.44 1.68 -5.00
C CYS A 23 -1.32 1.16 -5.90
N HIS A 24 -1.59 1.13 -7.21
CA HIS A 24 -0.59 0.91 -8.23
C HIS A 24 0.25 2.18 -8.34
N ILE A 25 1.22 2.37 -7.44
CA ILE A 25 2.17 3.46 -7.61
C ILE A 25 3.12 3.08 -8.74
N ARG A 26 2.85 3.66 -9.92
CA ARG A 26 3.84 3.77 -10.98
C ARG A 26 4.91 4.76 -10.50
N ALA A 27 6.19 4.45 -10.69
CA ALA A 27 7.28 5.36 -10.34
C ALA A 27 7.00 6.78 -10.88
N GLY A 28 7.00 7.78 -10.01
CA GLY A 28 6.65 9.17 -10.31
C GLY A 28 5.20 9.61 -10.03
N GLU A 29 4.35 8.77 -9.41
CA GLU A 29 3.04 9.22 -8.91
C GLU A 29 3.18 9.92 -7.55
N HIS A 30 2.60 11.11 -7.44
CA HIS A 30 2.66 11.96 -6.23
C HIS A 30 1.40 11.84 -5.40
N CYS A 31 1.54 11.88 -4.08
CA CYS A 31 0.43 11.93 -3.15
C CYS A 31 -0.38 13.21 -3.36
N VAL A 32 -1.70 13.09 -3.57
CA VAL A 32 -2.56 14.25 -3.85
C VAL A 32 -2.72 15.22 -2.67
N THR A 33 -2.36 14.81 -1.45
CA THR A 33 -2.51 15.64 -0.24
C THR A 33 -1.28 16.51 0.02
N CYS A 34 -0.06 15.97 -0.06
CA CYS A 34 1.17 16.74 0.20
C CYS A 34 2.05 16.96 -1.05
N GLY A 35 1.82 16.25 -2.14
CA GLY A 35 2.62 16.34 -3.37
C GLY A 35 3.89 15.47 -3.38
N ASP A 36 4.19 14.75 -2.30
CA ASP A 36 5.39 13.91 -2.20
C ASP A 36 5.18 12.52 -2.80
N GLU A 37 6.27 11.90 -3.26
CA GLU A 37 6.28 10.51 -3.73
C GLU A 37 6.36 9.53 -2.54
N ALA A 38 5.75 8.36 -2.67
CA ALA A 38 5.97 7.27 -1.73
C ALA A 38 7.24 6.53 -2.13
N LEU A 39 8.20 6.42 -1.21
CA LEU A 39 9.50 5.84 -1.52
C LEU A 39 9.56 4.38 -1.05
N PRO A 40 10.11 3.46 -1.86
CA PRO A 40 10.39 2.11 -1.41
C PRO A 40 11.52 2.12 -0.37
N ALA A 41 11.29 1.45 0.75
CA ALA A 41 12.21 1.37 1.88
C ALA A 41 12.46 -0.09 2.28
N HIS A 42 13.71 -0.44 2.53
CA HIS A 42 14.10 -1.76 3.03
C HIS A 42 14.00 -1.80 4.55
N VAL A 43 13.23 -2.73 5.09
CA VAL A 43 13.11 -2.91 6.54
C VAL A 43 14.40 -3.54 7.09
N LEU A 44 15.12 -2.80 7.94
CA LEU A 44 16.35 -3.28 8.59
C LEU A 44 16.05 -3.92 9.94
N TRP A 45 15.10 -3.34 10.67
CA TRP A 45 14.71 -3.79 12.00
C TRP A 45 13.26 -3.40 12.32
N VAL A 46 12.61 -4.16 13.19
CA VAL A 46 11.20 -3.99 13.53
C VAL A 46 11.02 -4.06 15.05
N ASP A 47 10.37 -3.04 15.62
CA ASP A 47 9.80 -3.03 16.95
C ASP A 47 8.28 -3.17 16.87
N GLN A 48 7.78 -4.39 17.05
CA GLN A 48 6.33 -4.61 17.02
C GLN A 48 5.61 -4.08 18.27
N GLU A 49 6.32 -3.89 19.39
CA GLU A 49 5.70 -3.38 20.61
C GLU A 49 5.54 -1.86 20.53
N ALA A 50 6.54 -1.17 19.98
CA ALA A 50 6.46 0.27 19.72
C ALA A 50 5.69 0.64 18.44
N GLY A 51 5.51 -0.30 17.52
CA GLY A 51 4.90 -0.03 16.21
C GLY A 51 5.83 0.75 15.28
N LEU A 52 7.14 0.56 15.42
CA LEU A 52 8.17 1.29 14.68
C LEU A 52 9.07 0.32 13.90
N ALA A 53 9.59 0.76 12.75
CA ALA A 53 10.63 0.06 12.03
C ALA A 53 11.76 1.01 11.67
N LEU A 54 12.99 0.51 11.76
CA LEU A 54 14.13 1.17 11.14
C LEU A 54 14.22 0.68 9.70
N VAL A 55 14.15 1.62 8.75
CA VAL A 55 14.20 1.32 7.32
C VAL A 55 15.36 2.05 6.66
N GLN A 56 15.81 1.52 5.53
CA GLN A 56 16.75 2.18 4.64
C GLN A 56 16.01 2.71 3.42
N VAL A 57 16.11 4.01 3.17
CA VAL A 57 15.62 4.68 1.96
C VAL A 57 16.86 5.24 1.26
N GLU A 58 17.13 4.78 0.05
CA GLU A 58 18.37 5.10 -0.67
C GLU A 58 19.61 4.81 0.21
N ASP A 59 20.39 5.84 0.56
CA ASP A 59 21.59 5.75 1.39
C ASP A 59 21.36 6.18 2.86
N GLU A 60 20.13 6.55 3.23
CA GLU A 60 19.76 7.05 4.55
C GLU A 60 18.94 6.03 5.35
N GLN A 61 19.00 6.12 6.68
CA GLN A 61 18.22 5.27 7.59
C GLN A 61 17.26 6.12 8.39
N GLU A 62 15.99 5.73 8.37
CA GLU A 62 14.91 6.49 8.99
C GLU A 62 14.01 5.56 9.83
N GLU A 63 13.48 6.13 10.92
CA GLU A 63 12.49 5.45 11.74
C GLU A 63 11.09 5.76 11.22
N VAL A 64 10.30 4.70 11.00
CA VAL A 64 9.00 4.78 10.34
C VAL A 64 7.94 4.10 11.19
N ASP A 65 6.78 4.75 11.30
CA ASP A 65 5.59 4.17 11.93
C ASP A 65 5.04 3.04 11.04
N ILE A 66 4.92 1.85 11.62
CA ILE A 66 4.42 0.65 10.95
C ILE A 66 3.13 0.13 11.59
N THR A 67 2.43 0.94 12.38
CA THR A 67 1.18 0.53 13.06
C THR A 67 0.08 0.14 12.08
N LEU A 68 0.17 0.58 10.82
CA LEU A 68 -0.74 0.21 9.73
C LEU A 68 -0.38 -1.10 9.03
N LEU A 69 0.78 -1.68 9.34
CA LEU A 69 1.32 -2.86 8.66
C LEU A 69 1.46 -4.04 9.62
N ASP A 70 0.78 -5.13 9.31
CA ASP A 70 0.88 -6.36 10.07
C ASP A 70 2.08 -7.22 9.61
N ALA A 71 2.69 -7.88 10.59
CA ALA A 71 3.65 -8.97 10.40
C ALA A 71 4.86 -8.62 9.49
N LEU A 72 5.43 -7.43 9.66
CA LEU A 72 6.69 -7.06 9.00
C LEU A 72 7.88 -7.83 9.55
N THR A 73 8.81 -8.14 8.65
CA THR A 73 10.08 -8.77 8.96
C THR A 73 11.25 -8.01 8.34
N PRO A 74 12.43 -8.01 8.98
CA PRO A 74 13.64 -7.48 8.35
C PRO A 74 13.89 -8.13 6.98
N GLY A 75 14.14 -7.30 5.97
CA GLY A 75 14.29 -7.69 4.57
C GLY A 75 13.06 -7.41 3.70
N ASP A 76 11.89 -7.17 4.30
CA ASP A 76 10.71 -6.72 3.55
C ASP A 76 10.97 -5.33 2.93
N ILE A 77 10.32 -5.08 1.79
CA ILE A 77 10.29 -3.75 1.18
C ILE A 77 8.89 -3.18 1.39
N ILE A 78 8.81 -1.96 1.89
CA ILE A 78 7.56 -1.25 2.12
C ILE A 78 7.57 0.11 1.44
N LEU A 79 6.40 0.65 1.14
CA LEU A 79 6.26 2.03 0.70
C LEU A 79 6.09 2.94 1.92
N VAL A 80 6.94 3.97 1.99
CA VAL A 80 6.96 4.95 3.08
C VAL A 80 6.53 6.30 2.54
N HIS A 81 5.65 6.96 3.29
CA HIS A 81 5.19 8.30 2.99
C HIS A 81 4.91 9.07 4.28
N GLY A 82 5.48 10.27 4.41
CA GLY A 82 5.26 11.13 5.58
C GLY A 82 5.65 10.46 6.91
N GLY A 83 6.66 9.59 6.91
CA GLY A 83 7.13 8.86 8.09
C GLY A 83 6.29 7.64 8.48
N VAL A 84 5.36 7.21 7.62
CA VAL A 84 4.48 6.05 7.86
C VAL A 84 4.63 5.01 6.75
N GLY A 85 4.73 3.74 7.12
CA GLY A 85 4.69 2.60 6.21
C GLY A 85 3.25 2.32 5.79
N MET A 86 2.97 2.39 4.49
CA MET A 86 1.59 2.31 3.96
C MET A 86 1.22 0.92 3.45
N THR A 87 2.14 0.25 2.75
CA THR A 87 1.91 -1.09 2.18
C THR A 87 3.22 -1.79 1.94
N ARG A 88 3.18 -3.12 1.80
CA ARG A 88 4.30 -3.89 1.23
C ARG A 88 4.47 -3.51 -0.23
N TYR A 89 5.73 -3.38 -0.66
CA TYR A 89 6.08 -3.08 -2.03
C TYR A 89 6.23 -4.39 -2.81
N GLU A 90 5.38 -4.61 -3.80
CA GLU A 90 5.51 -5.67 -4.78
C GLU A 90 5.84 -5.04 -6.13
N GLU A 91 7.05 -5.28 -6.65
CA GLU A 91 7.41 -4.83 -7.99
C GLU A 91 6.59 -5.63 -9.01
N VAL A 92 5.58 -4.99 -9.61
CA VAL A 92 4.87 -5.57 -10.75
C VAL A 92 5.76 -5.37 -11.97
N ARG A 93 6.39 -6.45 -12.44
CA ARG A 93 7.09 -6.47 -13.72
C ARG A 93 6.07 -6.71 -14.82
N ASP A 94 5.77 -5.69 -15.60
CA ASP A 94 5.02 -5.86 -16.85
C ASP A 94 5.93 -6.60 -17.86
N GLU A 95 5.50 -7.78 -18.31
CA GLU A 95 6.12 -8.55 -19.41
C GLU A 95 5.61 -8.09 -20.78
#